data_AF-A0A6G3TVE7-F1
#
_entry.id   AF-A0A6G3TVE7-F1
#
_cell.length_a   1.000
_cell.length_b   1.000
_cell.length_c   1.000
_cell.angle_alpha   90.00
_cell.angle_beta   90.00
_cell.angle_gamma   90.00
#
_symmetry.space_group_name_H-M   'P 1'
#
loop_
_entity.id
_entity.type
_entity.pdbx_description
1 polymer ?
#
loop_
_entity_poly.entity_id
_entity_poly.type
_entity_poly.pdbx_seq_one_letter_code
_entity_poly.pdbx_strand_id
1 'polypeptide(L)'
;HEAARRSLGPGQGGLERAEFEELFPWGPAPAHLGGGTGWASAVLAEGLLVPAGTGYRFAHEEFADWIQGVHLDLDEALRALVHTRRTAD
;
A
#
# COMPACT_ATOMS: atom_id res chain seq x y z
N HIS A 1 1.09 -1.15 -0.71
CA HIS A 1 2.22 -1.29 -1.64
C HIS A 1 2.83 0.05 -2.01
N GLU A 2 2.11 0.95 -2.69
CA GLU A 2 2.64 2.28 -3.07
C GLU A 2 3.17 3.10 -1.88
N ALA A 3 2.48 3.03 -0.74
CA ALA A 3 2.94 3.55 0.55
C ALA A 3 4.37 3.11 0.92
N ALA A 4 4.66 1.81 0.80
CA ALA A 4 5.97 1.26 1.12
C ALA A 4 7.04 1.69 0.11
N ARG A 5 6.68 1.89 -1.16
CA ARG A 5 7.59 2.36 -2.20
C ARG A 5 8.03 3.81 -1.95
N ARG A 6 7.09 4.68 -1.58
CA ARG A 6 7.39 6.09 -1.28
C ARG A 6 8.23 6.25 -0.02
N SER A 7 8.04 5.38 0.99
CA SER A 7 8.88 5.38 2.20
C SER A 7 10.36 5.02 1.98
N LEU A 8 10.74 4.48 0.81
CA LEU A 8 12.14 4.17 0.46
C LEU A 8 12.89 5.35 -0.21
N GLY A 9 12.21 6.48 -0.45
CA GLY A 9 12.82 7.68 -1.02
C GLY A 9 13.86 8.34 -0.09
N PRO A 10 14.57 9.40 -0.54
CA PRO A 10 15.65 10.05 0.23
C PRO A 10 15.24 10.73 1.56
N GLY A 11 14.06 10.44 2.11
CA GLY A 11 13.56 10.94 3.39
C GLY A 11 13.14 9.82 4.34
N GLN A 12 13.97 9.56 5.36
CA GLN A 12 13.61 9.07 6.71
C GLN A 12 12.61 7.89 6.87
N GLY A 13 12.41 7.02 5.88
CA GLY A 13 11.68 5.76 6.09
C GLY A 13 10.19 5.93 6.42
N GLY A 14 9.58 7.05 5.99
CA GLY A 14 8.19 7.40 6.32
C GLY A 14 7.45 8.06 5.15
N LEU A 15 6.15 8.24 5.32
CA LEU A 15 5.27 8.99 4.43
C LEU A 15 5.04 10.38 5.00
N GLU A 16 5.10 11.40 4.16
CA GLU A 16 4.60 12.71 4.55
C GLU A 16 3.08 12.68 4.73
N ARG A 17 2.54 13.64 5.49
CA ARG A 17 1.08 13.71 5.71
C ARG A 17 0.28 13.84 4.41
N ALA A 18 0.79 14.63 3.46
CA ALA A 18 0.14 14.80 2.16
C ALA A 18 0.11 13.49 1.37
N GLU A 19 1.21 12.74 1.38
CA GLU A 19 1.30 11.43 0.70
C GLU A 19 0.39 10.39 1.38
N PHE A 20 0.32 10.42 2.72
CA PHE A 20 -0.59 9.56 3.46
C PHE A 20 -2.05 9.82 3.07
N GLU A 21 -2.48 11.09 3.03
CA GLU A 21 -3.87 11.45 2.69
C GLU A 21 -4.22 11.16 1.23
N GLU A 22 -3.24 11.23 0.32
CA GLU A 22 -3.40 10.84 -1.08
C GLU A 22 -3.63 9.33 -1.23
N LEU A 23 -2.85 8.52 -0.50
CA LEU A 23 -2.92 7.06 -0.56
C LEU A 23 -4.06 6.50 0.28
N PHE A 24 -4.41 7.18 1.38
CA PHE A 24 -5.42 6.78 2.35
C PHE A 24 -6.35 7.97 2.63
N PRO A 25 -7.45 8.09 1.89
CA PRO A 25 -8.42 9.17 2.10
C PRO A 25 -9.07 9.06 3.48
N TRP A 26 -9.31 10.20 4.13
CA TRP A 26 -10.14 10.28 5.35
C TRP A 26 -11.64 10.22 5.03
N GLY A 27 -12.05 10.84 3.93
CA GLY A 27 -13.43 10.93 3.45
C GLY A 27 -13.74 9.86 2.41
N PRO A 28 -14.70 10.07 1.50
CA PRO A 28 -15.01 9.11 0.44
C PRO A 28 -13.76 8.78 -0.38
N ALA A 29 -13.49 7.48 -0.56
CA ALA A 29 -12.41 7.03 -1.41
C ALA A 29 -12.72 7.47 -2.86
N PRO A 30 -11.76 8.08 -3.57
CA PRO A 30 -11.88 8.37 -4.98
C PRO A 30 -12.29 7.12 -5.77
N ALA A 31 -13.04 7.31 -6.86
CA ALA A 31 -13.50 6.20 -7.69
C ALA A 31 -12.36 5.32 -8.23
N HIS A 32 -11.18 5.91 -8.48
CA HIS A 32 -10.00 5.16 -8.93
C HIS A 32 -9.39 4.25 -7.84
N LEU A 33 -9.74 4.45 -6.57
CA LEU A 33 -9.40 3.56 -5.44
C LEU A 33 -10.53 2.60 -5.09
N GLY A 34 -11.58 2.49 -5.93
CA GLY A 34 -12.70 1.58 -5.73
C GLY A 34 -13.97 2.23 -5.19
N GLY A 35 -13.94 3.52 -4.82
CA GLY A 35 -15.09 4.21 -4.22
C GLY A 35 -15.43 3.73 -2.79
N GLY A 36 -16.32 4.43 -2.10
CA GLY A 36 -16.78 4.06 -0.74
C GLY A 36 -16.15 4.92 0.37
N THR A 37 -16.10 4.42 1.61
CA THR A 37 -15.46 5.10 2.73
C THR A 37 -13.94 5.02 2.63
N GLY A 38 -13.26 6.13 2.90
CA GLY A 38 -11.81 6.20 2.94
C GLY A 38 -11.21 5.37 4.06
N TRP A 39 -9.93 5.03 3.88
CA TRP A 39 -9.27 4.00 4.66
C TRP A 39 -8.32 4.57 5.72
N ALA A 40 -8.11 5.89 5.79
CA ALA A 40 -7.18 6.50 6.75
C ALA A 40 -7.43 6.05 8.18
N SER A 41 -8.69 6.09 8.62
CA SER A 41 -9.05 5.69 9.99
C SER A 41 -8.83 4.20 10.24
N ALA A 42 -9.13 3.35 9.26
CA ALA A 42 -8.89 1.90 9.36
C ALA A 42 -7.40 1.58 9.43
N VAL A 43 -6.59 2.21 8.57
CA VAL A 43 -5.13 2.03 8.52
C VAL A 43 -4.44 2.41 9.83
N LEU A 44 -4.92 3.48 10.48
CA LEU A 44 -4.40 3.91 11.78
C LEU A 44 -4.93 3.06 12.93
N ALA A 45 -6.21 2.64 12.88
CA ALA A 45 -6.81 1.80 13.91
C ALA A 45 -6.18 0.39 13.94
N GLU A 46 -5.90 -0.18 12.76
CA GLU A 46 -5.22 -1.47 12.61
C GLU A 46 -3.69 -1.36 12.83
N GLY A 47 -3.17 -0.15 13.06
CA GLY A 47 -1.76 0.07 13.36
C GLY A 47 -0.82 -0.27 12.20
N LEU A 48 -1.28 -0.19 10.95
CA LEU A 48 -0.42 -0.42 9.79
C LEU A 48 0.60 0.72 9.62
N LEU A 49 0.12 1.94 9.83
CA LEU A 49 0.92 3.16 9.88
C LEU A 49 0.68 3.86 11.22
N VAL A 50 1.74 4.42 11.80
CA VAL A 50 1.69 5.17 13.05
C VAL A 50 2.21 6.60 12.83
N PRO A 51 1.64 7.61 13.50
CA PRO A 51 2.17 8.96 13.45
C PRO A 51 3.64 9.00 13.90
N ALA A 52 4.49 9.65 13.11
CA ALA A 52 5.90 9.85 13.39
C ALA A 52 6.32 11.26 12.96
N GLY A 53 6.53 12.14 13.94
CA GLY A 53 6.83 13.54 13.68
C GLY A 53 5.69 14.24 12.93
N THR A 54 5.98 14.79 11.75
CA THR A 54 5.01 15.48 10.87
C THR A 54 4.31 14.55 9.88
N GLY A 55 4.65 13.26 9.87
CA GLY A 55 4.15 12.26 8.92
C GLY A 55 3.79 10.94 9.59
N TYR A 56 3.91 9.86 8.81
CA TYR A 56 3.54 8.51 9.22
C TYR A 56 4.68 7.53 8.90
N ARG A 57 4.86 6.50 9.72
CA ARG A 57 5.79 5.39 9.44
C ARG A 57 5.09 4.06 9.61
N PHE A 58 5.60 3.00 8.99
CA PHE A 58 5.10 1.67 9.25
C PHE A 58 5.34 1.29 10.71
N ALA A 59 4.33 0.71 11.37
CA ALA A 59 4.47 0.30 12.76
C ALA A 59 5.49 -0.85 12.95
N HIS A 60 5.65 -1.68 11.90
CA HIS A 60 6.57 -2.80 11.87
C HIS A 60 7.36 -2.75 10.56
N GLU A 61 8.69 -2.68 10.63
CA GLU A 61 9.56 -2.68 9.43
C GLU A 61 9.41 -3.97 8.62
N GLU A 62 9.18 -5.11 9.29
CA GLU A 62 8.90 -6.41 8.65
C GLU A 62 7.60 -6.41 7.81
N PHE A 63 6.64 -5.53 8.10
CA PHE A 63 5.40 -5.42 7.30
C PHE A 63 5.64 -4.66 5.98
N ALA A 64 6.52 -3.65 5.99
CA ALA A 64 6.95 -3.01 4.76
C ALA A 64 7.73 -4.00 3.90
N ASP A 65 8.64 -4.77 4.49
CA ASP A 65 9.39 -5.81 3.78
C ASP A 65 8.49 -6.94 3.26
N TRP A 66 7.48 -7.36 4.02
CA TRP A 66 6.48 -8.35 3.56
C TRP A 66 5.63 -7.81 2.40
N ILE A 67 5.14 -6.57 2.48
CA ILE A 67 4.41 -5.92 1.39
C ILE A 67 5.28 -5.77 0.14
N GLN A 68 6.56 -5.43 0.30
CA GLN A 68 7.51 -5.30 -0.82
C GLN A 68 7.89 -6.68 -1.41
N GLY A 69 8.00 -7.72 -0.57
CA GLY A 69 8.32 -9.08 -0.99
C GLY A 69 7.20 -9.80 -1.75
N VAL A 70 5.93 -9.51 -1.45
CA VAL A 70 4.76 -10.11 -2.14
C VAL A 70 4.61 -9.60 -3.60
N HIS A 71 5.19 -8.45 -3.95
CA HIS A 71 5.11 -7.91 -5.31
C HIS A 71 5.94 -8.72 -6.34
N LEU A 72 6.90 -9.53 -5.90
CA LEU A 72 7.73 -10.32 -6.80
C LEU A 72 7.05 -11.60 -7.32
N ASP A 73 5.92 -12.04 -6.74
CA ASP A 73 5.28 -13.31 -7.14
C ASP A 73 3.83 -13.15 -7.64
N LEU A 74 3.18 -12.00 -7.41
CA LEU A 74 1.77 -11.82 -7.85
C LEU A 74 1.64 -11.55 -9.36
N ASP A 75 2.56 -10.77 -9.95
CA ASP A 75 2.56 -10.54 -11.40
C ASP A 75 2.95 -11.80 -12.18
N GLU A 76 3.87 -12.62 -11.64
CA GLU A 76 4.24 -13.90 -12.22
C GLU A 76 3.12 -14.94 -12.05
N ALA A 77 2.47 -15.00 -10.88
CA ALA A 77 1.31 -15.86 -10.65
C ALA A 77 0.09 -15.46 -11.49
N LEU A 78 -0.18 -14.16 -11.68
CA LEU A 78 -1.23 -13.67 -12.59
C LEU A 78 -0.92 -13.99 -14.05
N ARG A 79 0.35 -13.84 -14.45
CA ARG A 79 0.80 -14.17 -15.80
C ARG A 79 0.71 -15.67 -16.07
N ALA A 80 1.06 -16.51 -15.09
CA ALA A 80 0.85 -17.95 -15.16
C ALA A 80 -0.64 -18.31 -15.28
N LEU A 81 -1.51 -17.71 -14.44
CA LEU A 81 -2.94 -17.98 -14.45
C LEU A 81 -3.63 -17.55 -15.76
N VAL A 82 -3.23 -16.43 -16.35
CA VAL A 82 -3.77 -15.92 -17.63
C VAL A 82 -3.27 -16.74 -18.83
N HIS A 83 -2.01 -17.21 -18.81
CA HIS A 83 -1.48 -18.02 -19.91
C HIS A 83 -1.90 -19.49 -19.86
N THR A 84 -2.09 -20.08 -18.67
CA THR A 84 -2.65 -21.45 -18.52
C THR A 84 -4.06 -21.56 -19.10
N ARG A 85 -4.86 -20.49 -19.07
CA ARG A 85 -6.23 -20.49 -19.64
C ARG A 85 -6.26 -20.37 -21.17
N ARG A 86 -5.14 -20.02 -21.80
CA ARG A 86 -5.03 -19.83 -23.27
C ARG A 86 -4.30 -20.99 -23.97
N THR A 87 -3.73 -21.91 -23.21
CA THR A 87 -3.15 -23.17 -23.72
C THR A 87 -4.08 -24.37 -23.57
N ALA A 88 -5.28 -24.18 -23.00
CA ALA A 88 -6.37 -25.14 -23.02
C ALA A 88 -7.41 -24.73 -24.08
N ASP A 89 -7.04 -24.86 -25.35
CA ASP A 89 -7.96 -24.97 -26.50
C ASP A 89 -7.40 -26.02 -27.46
#